data_AF-A0A9D1XU84-F1
#
_entry.id   AF-A0A9D1XU84-F1
#
_cell.length_a   1.000
_cell.length_b   1.000
_cell.length_c   1.000
_cell.angle_alpha   90.00
_cell.angle_beta   90.00
_cell.angle_gamma   90.00
#
_symmetry.space_group_name_H-M   'P 1'
#
loop_
_entity.id
_entity.type
_entity.pdbx_description
1 polymer ?
#
loop_
_entity_poly.entity_id
_entity_poly.type
_entity_poly.pdbx_seq_one_letter_code
_entity_poly.pdbx_strand_id
1 'polypeptide(L)'
;VAFERSGYGLLRLFPNAESTPMRLECYPFPLVVVSVTAAELRSYARRHLFERRGDDYGCLAMPAHAQIGYRIWHRQETRGL
;
A
#
# COMPACT_ATOMS: atom_id res chain seq x y z
N VAL A 1 -0.54 -12.57 3.83
CA VAL A 1 -1.61 -11.53 3.84
C VAL A 1 -1.10 -10.13 4.19
N ALA A 2 -0.05 -9.95 4.99
CA ALA A 2 0.43 -8.62 5.38
C ALA A 2 0.82 -7.72 4.19
N PHE A 3 1.58 -8.24 3.22
CA PHE A 3 2.09 -7.47 2.08
C PHE A 3 1.01 -6.95 1.12
N GLU A 4 0.03 -7.78 0.73
CA GLU A 4 -1.08 -7.33 -0.15
C GLU A 4 -1.89 -6.18 0.48
N ARG A 5 -2.11 -6.25 1.80
CA ARG A 5 -2.86 -5.23 2.53
C ARG A 5 -2.10 -3.91 2.62
N SER A 6 -0.76 -3.95 2.66
CA SER A 6 0.07 -2.75 2.65
C SER A 6 -0.04 -1.99 1.32
N GLY A 7 -0.02 -2.69 0.18
CA GLY A 7 -0.19 -2.06 -1.14
C GLY A 7 -1.56 -1.37 -1.29
N TYR A 8 -2.63 -2.06 -0.92
CA TYR A 8 -3.96 -1.45 -0.88
C TYR A 8 -4.04 -0.25 0.08
N GLY A 9 -3.41 -0.37 1.25
CA GLY A 9 -3.35 0.72 2.22
C GLY A 9 -2.71 1.97 1.62
N LEU A 10 -1.56 1.82 0.97
CA LEU A 10 -0.85 2.91 0.31
C LEU A 10 -1.68 3.59 -0.78
N LEU A 11 -2.39 2.82 -1.60
CA LEU A 11 -3.33 3.37 -2.59
C LEU A 11 -4.42 4.25 -1.96
N ARG A 12 -4.89 3.91 -0.76
CA ARG A 12 -5.89 4.70 -0.04
C ARG A 12 -5.31 5.94 0.62
N LEU A 13 -4.05 5.88 1.06
CA LEU A 13 -3.34 7.03 1.65
C LEU A 13 -2.89 8.03 0.58
N PHE A 14 -2.51 7.53 -0.60
CA PHE A 14 -2.00 8.31 -1.72
C PHE A 14 -2.79 7.99 -3.00
N PRO A 15 -4.05 8.47 -3.10
CA PRO A 15 -4.94 8.10 -4.22
C PRO A 15 -4.46 8.61 -5.59
N ASN A 16 -3.58 9.60 -5.61
CA ASN A 16 -3.00 10.16 -6.83
C ASN A 16 -1.63 9.57 -7.16
N ALA A 17 -1.10 8.67 -6.31
CA ALA A 17 0.18 8.04 -6.55
C ALA A 17 0.06 7.04 -7.71
N GLU A 18 1.11 7.00 -8.53
CA GLU A 18 1.23 5.97 -9.55
C GLU A 18 1.34 4.60 -8.87
N SER A 19 0.60 3.62 -9.38
CA SER A 19 0.63 2.27 -8.86
C SER A 19 0.78 1.24 -9.96
N THR A 20 1.52 0.19 -9.66
CA THR A 20 1.79 -0.90 -10.59
C THR A 20 1.58 -2.23 -9.89
N PRO A 21 0.56 -3.01 -10.27
CA PRO A 21 0.45 -4.38 -9.83
C PRO A 21 1.54 -5.24 -10.50
N MET A 22 2.17 -6.12 -9.73
CA MET A 22 3.24 -6.99 -10.18
C MET A 22 2.98 -8.42 -9.69
N ARG A 23 3.25 -9.40 -10.56
CA ARG A 23 3.29 -10.80 -10.17
C ARG A 23 4.74 -11.27 -10.19
N LEU A 24 5.29 -11.52 -9.00
CA LEU A 24 6.65 -12.03 -8.85
C LEU A 24 6.57 -13.54 -8.57
N GLU A 25 7.36 -14.35 -9.28
CA GLU A 25 7.35 -15.81 -9.13
C GLU A 25 7.67 -16.28 -7.71
N CYS A 26 8.48 -15.50 -6.98
CA CYS A 26 8.85 -15.78 -5.59
C CYS A 26 7.76 -15.43 -4.56
N TYR A 27 6.61 -14.86 -4.98
CA TYR A 27 5.50 -14.52 -4.09
C TYR A 27 4.21 -15.23 -4.50
N PRO A 28 3.48 -15.86 -3.57
CA PRO A 28 2.27 -16.61 -3.87
C PRO A 28 1.03 -15.72 -4.10
N PHE A 29 1.22 -14.40 -4.20
CA PHE A 29 0.18 -13.39 -4.38
C PHE A 29 0.73 -12.19 -5.17
N PRO A 30 -0.13 -11.42 -5.84
CA PRO A 30 0.31 -10.20 -6.52
C PRO A 30 0.74 -9.13 -5.52
N LEU A 31 1.80 -8.42 -5.87
CA LEU A 31 2.29 -7.25 -5.16
C LEU A 31 1.77 -6.00 -5.84
N VAL A 32 1.67 -4.91 -5.08
CA VAL A 32 1.39 -3.60 -5.64
C VAL A 32 2.46 -2.64 -5.19
N VAL A 33 3.14 -2.08 -6.18
CA VAL A 33 4.12 -1.02 -5.99
C VAL A 33 3.37 0.30 -6.10
N VAL A 34 3.64 1.22 -5.18
CA VAL A 34 3.07 2.58 -5.18
C VAL A 34 4.23 3.57 -5.13
N SER A 35 4.29 4.45 -6.12
CA SER A 35 5.32 5.48 -6.23
C SER A 35 4.82 6.77 -5.58
N VAL A 36 5.40 7.10 -4.43
CA VAL A 36 5.04 8.30 -3.65
C VAL A 36 6.22 9.24 -3.64
N THR A 37 5.99 10.53 -3.88
CA THR A 37 7.08 11.51 -3.79
C THR A 37 7.51 11.73 -2.34
N ALA A 38 8.78 12.09 -2.13
CA ALA A 38 9.27 12.42 -0.80
C ALA A 38 8.51 13.62 -0.17
N ALA A 39 7.96 14.51 -1.00
CA ALA A 39 7.12 15.63 -0.54
C ALA A 39 5.77 15.15 0.00
N GLU A 40 5.07 14.27 -0.71
CA GLU A 40 3.80 13.68 -0.27
C GLU A 40 3.99 12.83 0.99
N LEU A 41 5.01 12.00 1.04
CA LEU A 41 5.32 11.17 2.20
C LEU A 41 5.60 12.02 3.44
N ARG A 42 6.42 13.09 3.31
CA ARG A 42 6.67 14.05 4.39
C ARG A 42 5.41 14.79 4.80
N SER A 43 4.56 15.18 3.86
CA SER A 43 3.30 15.84 4.14
C SER A 43 2.36 14.93 4.96
N TYR A 44 2.27 13.66 4.57
CA TYR A 44 1.50 12.65 5.28
C TYR A 44 2.04 12.39 6.68
N ALA A 45 3.35 12.14 6.82
CA ALA A 45 3.98 11.84 8.10
C ALA A 45 3.89 12.99 9.13
N ARG A 46 3.72 14.25 8.68
CA ARG A 46 3.46 15.39 9.59
C ARG A 46 2.05 15.39 10.18
N ARG A 47 1.08 14.77 9.50
CA ARG A 47 -0.34 14.76 9.88
C ARG A 47 -0.78 13.44 10.49
N HIS A 48 0.02 12.39 10.32
CA HIS A 48 -0.33 11.02 10.67
C HIS A 48 0.82 10.34 11.39
N LEU A 49 0.50 9.31 12.18
CA LEU A 49 1.50 8.49 12.87
C LEU A 49 2.31 7.70 11.84
N PHE A 50 3.61 8.01 11.78
CA PHE A 50 4.63 7.25 11.06
C PHE A 50 5.61 6.68 12.08
N GLU A 51 5.76 5.36 12.07
CA GLU A 51 6.70 4.64 12.92
C GLU A 51 7.85 4.12 12.04
N ARG A 52 9.05 4.69 12.18
CA ARG A 52 10.24 4.12 11.55
C ARG A 52 10.61 2.83 12.29
N ARG A 53 10.63 1.70 11.58
CA ARG A 53 10.91 0.37 12.17
C ARG A 53 12.28 -0.20 11.80
N GLY A 54 12.89 0.31 10.74
CA GLY A 54 14.26 0.01 10.34
C GLY A 54 14.90 1.18 9.60
N ASP A 55 16.06 0.94 9.02
CA ASP A 55 16.78 1.98 8.27
C ASP A 55 16.12 2.29 6.92
N ASP A 56 15.45 1.29 6.33
CA ASP A 56 14.84 1.33 5.00
C ASP A 56 13.32 1.07 5.01
N TYR A 57 12.71 0.80 6.17
CA TYR A 57 11.28 0.56 6.28
C TYR A 57 10.61 1.20 7.51
N GLY A 58 9.31 1.43 7.38
CA GLY A 58 8.46 1.97 8.44
C GLY A 58 7.02 1.54 8.27
N CYS A 59 6.19 1.91 9.25
CA CYS A 59 4.77 1.66 9.27
C CYS A 59 4.00 2.97 9.26
N LEU A 60 2.95 3.01 8.45
CA LEU A 60 2.00 4.12 8.37
C LEU A 60 0.70 3.68 9.06
N ALA A 61 0.16 4.53 9.92
CA ALA A 61 -1.16 4.28 10.49
C ALA A 61 -2.23 4.31 9.39
N MET A 62 -3.05 3.26 9.36
CA MET A 62 -4.13 3.07 8.39
C MET A 62 -5.49 3.07 9.11
N PRO A 63 -6.51 3.81 8.60
CA PRO A 63 -7.86 3.72 9.13
C PRO A 63 -8.45 2.30 9.01
N ALA A 64 -9.10 1.80 10.06
CA ALA A 64 -9.61 0.43 10.15
C ALA A 64 -10.64 0.05 9.06
N HIS A 65 -11.39 1.03 8.52
CA HIS A 65 -12.40 0.81 7.48
C HIS A 65 -11.82 0.40 6.11
N ALA A 66 -10.50 0.45 5.92
CA ALA A 66 -9.84 0.02 4.70
C ALA A 66 -9.97 -1.51 4.43
N GLN A 67 -10.25 -2.34 5.44
CA GLN A 67 -10.23 -3.80 5.28
C GLN A 67 -11.35 -4.37 4.38
N ILE A 68 -12.54 -3.77 4.39
CA ILE A 68 -13.66 -4.24 3.55
C ILE A 68 -13.37 -3.90 2.08
N GLY A 69 -12.86 -2.69 1.82
CA GLY A 69 -12.49 -2.26 0.48
C GLY A 69 -11.36 -3.08 -0.13
N TYR A 70 -10.43 -3.59 0.70
CA TYR A 70 -9.35 -4.47 0.26
C TYR A 70 -9.85 -5.72 -0.47
N ARG A 71 -10.85 -6.43 0.09
CA ARG A 71 -11.30 -7.72 -0.49
C ARG A 71 -11.94 -7.52 -1.86
N ILE A 72 -12.62 -6.38 -2.07
CA ILE A 72 -13.24 -6.02 -3.34
C ILE A 72 -12.16 -5.67 -4.36
N TRP A 73 -11.23 -4.79 -3.99
CA TRP A 73 -10.11 -4.37 -4.85
C TRP A 73 -9.22 -5.54 -5.24
N HIS A 74 -8.83 -6.38 -4.28
CA HIS A 74 -7.99 -7.56 -4.51
C HIS A 74 -8.60 -8.47 -5.58
N ARG A 75 -9.90 -8.76 -5.45
CA ARG A 75 -10.63 -9.58 -6.41
C ARG A 75 -10.70 -8.97 -7.81
N GLN A 76 -10.68 -7.64 -7.94
CA GLN A 76 -10.68 -6.98 -9.25
C GLN A 76 -9.29 -6.99 -9.88
N GLU A 77 -8.26 -6.67 -9.10
CA GLU A 77 -6.89 -6.59 -9.61
C GLU A 77 -6.31 -7.97 -9.94
N THR A 78 -6.65 -9.00 -9.16
CA THR A 78 -6.21 -10.38 -9.42
C THR A 78 -7.01 -11.08 -10.52
N ARG A 79 -8.10 -10.50 -11.02
CA ARG A 79 -8.95 -11.17 -12.03
C ARG A 79 -8.30 -11.23 -13.42
N GLY A 80 -7.30 -10.39 -13.69
CA GLY A 80 -6.58 -10.32 -14.97
C GLY A 80 -5.10 -10.70 -14.90
N LEU A 81 -4.62 -11.20 -13.75
CA LEU A 81 -3.22 -11.55 -13.48
C LEU A 81 -2.98 -13.05 -13.32
#